data_AF-G2PQA1-F1
#
_entry.id   AF-G2PQA1-F1
#
_cell.length_a   1.000
_cell.length_b   1.000
_cell.length_c   1.000
_cell.angle_alpha   90.00
_cell.angle_beta   90.00
_cell.angle_gamma   90.00
#
_symmetry.space_group_name_H-M   'P 1'
#
loop_
_entity.id
_entity.type
_entity.pdbx_description
1 polymer ?
#
loop_
_entity_poly.entity_id
_entity_poly.type
_entity_poly.pdbx_seq_one_letter_code
_entity_poly.pdbx_strand_id
1 'polypeptide(L)'
;MKKIVLSIIVLLCFKGLKAQTCEEMMDFVKSESYGSTFYSYDSDAISKVTFYSVYMDYKTYYFAIVCFKRKYAYQCSEYIYQVASNTKMYYSMNYMESAGKAFWEYIQPYNKNLGCAPDF
;
A
#
# COMPACT_ATOMS: atom_id res chain seq x y z
N MET A 1 16.99 -43.89 11.73
CA MET A 1 17.86 -42.69 11.72
C MET A 1 17.74 -41.87 10.44
N LYS A 2 17.80 -42.45 9.22
CA LYS A 2 17.64 -41.71 7.95
C LYS A 2 16.33 -40.90 7.81
N LYS A 3 15.21 -41.36 8.41
CA LYS A 3 13.92 -40.65 8.35
C LYS A 3 13.84 -39.39 9.24
N ILE A 4 14.59 -39.34 10.34
CA ILE A 4 14.58 -38.21 11.28
C ILE A 4 15.37 -37.02 10.71
N VAL A 5 16.45 -37.31 9.97
CA VAL A 5 17.27 -36.29 9.30
C VAL A 5 16.46 -35.55 8.22
N LEU A 6 15.60 -36.26 7.48
CA LEU A 6 14.76 -35.66 6.44
C LEU A 6 13.72 -34.68 7.02
N SER A 7 13.16 -34.98 8.19
CA SER A 7 12.16 -34.12 8.86
C SER A 7 12.76 -32.82 9.40
N ILE A 8 14.02 -32.84 9.85
CA ILE A 8 14.71 -31.63 10.36
C ILE A 8 15.04 -30.65 9.22
N ILE A 9 15.38 -31.15 8.03
CA ILE A 9 15.68 -30.33 6.85
C ILE A 9 14.42 -29.58 6.37
N VAL A 10 13.26 -30.24 6.40
CA VAL A 10 11.98 -29.63 5.99
C VAL A 10 11.54 -28.52 6.96
N LEU A 11 11.77 -28.67 8.26
CA LEU A 11 11.43 -27.66 9.28
C LEU A 11 12.30 -26.40 9.23
N LEU A 12 13.50 -26.47 8.62
CA LEU A 12 14.39 -25.32 8.42
C LEU A 12 14.02 -24.47 7.18
N CYS A 13 13.27 -25.03 6.22
CA CYS A 13 12.88 -24.31 5.00
C CYS A 13 11.75 -23.29 5.19
N PHE A 14 10.97 -23.36 6.28
CA PHE A 14 9.75 -22.54 6.43
C PHE A 14 9.95 -21.18 7.10
N LYS A 15 11.16 -20.81 7.53
CA LYS A 15 11.35 -19.58 8.34
C LYS A 15 11.44 -18.27 7.54
N GLY A 16 11.20 -18.27 6.23
CA GLY A 16 11.46 -17.10 5.37
C GLY A 16 10.40 -16.72 4.33
N LEU A 17 9.20 -17.32 4.34
CA LEU A 17 8.16 -17.00 3.35
C LEU A 17 7.43 -15.69 3.68
N LYS A 18 8.12 -14.56 3.50
CA LYS A 18 7.51 -13.24 3.23
C LYS A 18 8.21 -12.68 2.00
N ALA A 19 7.76 -13.06 0.81
CA ALA A 19 8.54 -12.77 -0.39
C ALA A 19 7.74 -12.04 -1.48
N GLN A 20 6.63 -11.38 -1.15
CA GLN A 20 6.12 -10.32 -2.02
C GLN A 20 6.64 -9.00 -1.50
N THR A 21 7.48 -8.35 -2.29
CA THR A 21 7.96 -6.99 -2.05
C THR A 21 6.81 -5.99 -2.16
N CYS A 22 6.95 -4.83 -1.54
CA CYS A 22 5.96 -3.75 -1.65
C CYS A 22 5.79 -3.28 -3.11
N GLU A 23 6.87 -3.36 -3.90
CA GLU A 23 6.86 -3.06 -5.33
C GLU A 23 6.05 -4.09 -6.11
N GLU A 24 6.31 -5.39 -5.92
CA GLU A 24 5.52 -6.46 -6.56
C GLU A 24 4.04 -6.42 -6.19
N MET A 25 3.71 -6.06 -4.93
CA MET A 25 2.32 -5.90 -4.52
C MET A 25 1.66 -4.70 -5.21
N MET A 26 2.40 -3.60 -5.33
CA MET A 26 1.93 -2.41 -6.02
C MET A 26 1.72 -2.67 -7.52
N ASP A 27 2.63 -3.38 -8.17
CA ASP A 27 2.51 -3.76 -9.58
C ASP A 27 1.31 -4.67 -9.81
N PHE A 28 1.12 -5.65 -8.94
CA PHE A 28 -0.05 -6.53 -8.96
C PHE A 28 -1.37 -5.74 -8.80
N VAL A 29 -1.45 -4.84 -7.82
CA VAL A 29 -2.66 -4.03 -7.60
C VAL A 29 -2.94 -3.11 -8.79
N LYS A 30 -1.89 -2.56 -9.42
CA LYS A 30 -1.99 -1.73 -10.62
C LYS A 30 -2.43 -2.53 -11.85
N SER A 31 -2.08 -3.81 -11.97
CA SER A 31 -2.48 -4.67 -13.10
C SER A 31 -3.92 -5.15 -12.99
N GLU A 32 -4.41 -5.42 -11.78
CA GLU A 32 -5.74 -6.01 -11.58
C GLU A 32 -6.90 -5.00 -11.56
N SER A 33 -6.63 -3.71 -11.37
CA SER A 33 -7.69 -2.72 -11.13
C SER A 33 -7.38 -1.35 -11.73
N TYR A 34 -8.41 -0.72 -12.30
CA TYR A 34 -8.32 0.66 -12.75
C TYR A 34 -8.48 1.61 -11.56
N GLY A 35 -7.38 2.27 -11.17
CA GLY A 35 -7.32 3.11 -9.98
C GLY A 35 -8.06 4.45 -10.11
N SER A 36 -8.62 4.94 -9.00
CA SER A 36 -9.17 6.30 -8.87
C SER A 36 -8.11 7.24 -8.31
N THR A 37 -7.62 8.18 -9.10
CA THR A 37 -6.52 9.09 -8.70
C THR A 37 -7.02 10.47 -8.29
N PHE A 38 -6.49 10.96 -7.16
CA PHE A 38 -6.74 12.30 -6.63
C PHE A 38 -5.41 13.07 -6.59
N TYR A 39 -5.29 14.12 -7.41
CA TYR A 39 -4.09 14.94 -7.50
C TYR A 39 -4.12 16.08 -6.47
N SER A 40 -2.97 16.35 -5.85
CA SER A 40 -2.83 17.37 -4.81
C SER A 40 -1.78 18.40 -5.24
N TYR A 41 -2.20 19.31 -6.11
CA TYR A 41 -1.30 20.31 -6.70
C TYR A 41 -0.73 21.25 -5.63
N ASP A 42 -1.58 21.70 -4.70
CA ASP A 42 -1.24 22.68 -3.65
C ASP A 42 -0.61 22.05 -2.39
N SER A 43 -0.41 20.73 -2.34
CA SER A 43 0.20 20.07 -1.19
C SER A 43 1.72 20.02 -1.29
N ASP A 44 2.45 20.39 -0.25
CA ASP A 44 3.92 20.31 -0.24
C ASP A 44 4.46 18.88 -0.15
N ALA A 45 3.71 17.98 0.49
CA ALA A 45 4.17 16.64 0.82
C ALA A 45 3.59 15.54 -0.07
N ILE A 46 2.34 15.66 -0.50
CA ILE A 46 1.64 14.62 -1.26
C ILE A 46 1.38 15.14 -2.67
N SER A 47 1.78 14.38 -3.68
CA SER A 47 1.51 14.72 -5.08
C SER A 47 0.16 14.17 -5.55
N LYS A 48 -0.13 12.92 -5.20
CA LYS A 48 -1.39 12.25 -5.53
C LYS A 48 -1.62 11.04 -4.64
N VAL A 49 -2.86 10.59 -4.58
CA VAL A 49 -3.25 9.30 -4.02
C VAL A 49 -4.11 8.57 -5.04
N THR A 50 -3.80 7.31 -5.31
CA THR A 50 -4.60 6.45 -6.18
C THR A 50 -5.18 5.29 -5.39
N PHE A 51 -6.50 5.10 -5.48
CA PHE A 51 -7.22 4.03 -4.81
C PHE A 51 -7.58 2.91 -5.78
N TYR A 52 -7.38 1.67 -5.34
CA TYR A 52 -7.65 0.46 -6.11
C TYR A 52 -8.58 -0.46 -5.33
N SER A 53 -9.42 -1.19 -6.07
CA SER A 53 -10.28 -2.25 -5.54
C SER A 53 -9.97 -3.53 -6.29
N VAL A 54 -9.45 -4.53 -5.58
CA VAL A 54 -9.02 -5.80 -6.17
C VAL A 54 -9.89 -6.92 -5.62
N TYR A 55 -10.46 -7.74 -6.49
CA TYR A 55 -11.29 -8.88 -6.11
C TYR A 55 -10.47 -10.16 -6.16
N MET A 56 -10.25 -10.80 -5.02
CA MET A 56 -9.47 -12.03 -4.88
C MET A 56 -10.10 -12.92 -3.80
N ASP A 57 -10.06 -14.25 -3.99
CA ASP A 57 -10.56 -15.21 -3.01
C ASP A 57 -11.99 -14.92 -2.53
N TYR A 58 -12.86 -14.51 -3.47
CA TYR A 58 -14.26 -14.13 -3.22
C TYR A 58 -14.44 -12.94 -2.27
N LYS A 59 -13.41 -12.11 -2.10
CA LYS A 59 -13.41 -10.91 -1.28
C LYS A 59 -12.86 -9.72 -2.06
N THR A 60 -13.36 -8.53 -1.74
CA THR A 60 -12.81 -7.27 -2.26
C THR A 60 -11.85 -6.68 -1.26
N TYR A 61 -10.63 -6.41 -1.71
CA TYR A 61 -9.59 -5.72 -0.96
C TYR A 61 -9.39 -4.32 -1.52
N TYR A 62 -9.12 -3.37 -0.63
CA TYR A 62 -8.99 -1.96 -0.97
C TYR A 62 -7.59 -1.48 -0.66
N PHE A 63 -6.99 -0.80 -1.64
CA PHE A 63 -5.62 -0.32 -1.54
C PHE A 63 -5.55 1.18 -1.86
N ALA A 64 -4.63 1.87 -1.19
CA ALA A 64 -4.24 3.23 -1.52
C ALA A 64 -2.75 3.26 -1.83
N ILE A 65 -2.38 3.85 -2.96
CA ILE A 65 -0.98 4.15 -3.30
C ILE A 65 -0.79 5.65 -3.14
N VAL A 66 0.07 6.04 -2.21
CA VAL A 66 0.36 7.44 -1.89
C VAL A 66 1.70 7.81 -2.50
N CYS A 67 1.69 8.88 -3.29
CA CYS A 67 2.85 9.40 -4.03
C CYS A 67 3.34 10.67 -3.31
N PHE A 68 4.38 10.54 -2.48
CA PHE A 68 4.96 11.65 -1.72
C PHE A 68 5.98 12.42 -2.57
N LYS A 69 5.85 13.75 -2.58
CA LYS A 69 6.77 14.65 -3.28
C LYS A 69 8.18 14.48 -2.70
N ARG A 70 9.17 14.41 -3.58
CA ARG A 70 10.59 14.41 -3.19
C ARG A 70 11.18 15.77 -3.52
N LYS A 71 12.02 16.28 -2.63
CA LYS A 71 12.73 17.54 -2.85
C LYS A 71 13.58 17.40 -4.13
N TYR A 72 13.38 18.30 -5.08
CA TYR A 72 14.14 18.38 -6.34
C TYR A 72 13.96 17.23 -7.34
N ALA A 73 12.91 16.40 -7.23
CA ALA A 73 12.65 15.35 -8.20
C ALA A 73 11.32 15.54 -8.94
N TYR A 74 11.31 15.21 -10.23
CA TYR A 74 10.09 15.12 -11.04
C TYR A 74 9.22 13.90 -10.67
N GLN A 75 9.81 12.91 -9.99
CA GLN A 75 9.15 11.69 -9.55
C GLN A 75 8.91 11.73 -8.04
N CYS A 76 7.83 11.10 -7.60
CA CYS A 76 7.50 10.91 -6.20
C CYS A 76 7.96 9.54 -5.69
N SER A 77 8.00 9.37 -4.38
CA SER A 77 8.09 8.04 -3.76
C SER A 77 6.68 7.48 -3.54
N GLU A 78 6.40 6.30 -4.10
CA GLU A 78 5.11 5.63 -3.98
C GLU A 78 5.13 4.58 -2.85
N TYR A 79 4.07 4.57 -2.04
CA TYR A 79 3.90 3.59 -0.95
C TYR A 79 2.47 3.07 -0.93
N ILE A 80 2.32 1.76 -0.72
CA ILE A 80 1.04 1.07 -0.74
C ILE A 80 0.50 0.80 0.67
N TYR A 81 -0.80 1.01 0.83
CA TYR A 81 -1.55 0.80 2.06
C TYR A 81 -2.76 -0.08 1.76
N GLN A 82 -3.01 -1.11 2.59
CA GLN A 82 -4.28 -1.82 2.59
C GLN A 82 -5.24 -1.11 3.53
N VAL A 83 -6.31 -0.53 2.98
CA VAL A 83 -7.21 0.38 3.68
C VAL A 83 -8.62 -0.19 3.80
N ALA A 84 -9.50 0.49 4.54
CA ALA A 84 -10.91 0.10 4.61
C ALA A 84 -11.70 0.52 3.35
N SER A 85 -12.85 -0.11 3.15
CA SER A 85 -13.72 0.11 1.98
C SER A 85 -14.22 1.55 1.84
N ASN A 86 -14.35 2.27 2.97
CA ASN A 86 -14.83 3.66 3.04
C ASN A 86 -13.71 4.70 2.97
N THR A 87 -12.43 4.30 3.06
CA THR A 87 -11.30 5.24 3.08
C THR A 87 -11.25 6.14 1.85
N LYS A 88 -11.54 5.59 0.66
CA LYS A 88 -11.60 6.37 -0.59
C LYS A 88 -12.61 7.52 -0.48
N MET A 89 -13.80 7.23 0.05
CA MET A 89 -14.87 8.22 0.18
C MET A 89 -14.43 9.35 1.11
N TYR A 90 -13.97 9.01 2.33
CA TYR A 90 -13.53 10.02 3.29
C TYR A 90 -12.33 10.83 2.80
N TYR A 91 -11.33 10.20 2.18
CA TYR A 91 -10.22 10.95 1.60
C TYR A 91 -10.72 11.90 0.49
N SER A 92 -11.56 11.42 -0.42
CA SER A 92 -12.07 12.23 -1.55
C SER A 92 -12.87 13.47 -1.11
N MET A 93 -13.52 13.41 0.04
CA MET A 93 -14.28 14.54 0.60
C MET A 93 -13.40 15.59 1.27
N ASN A 94 -12.18 15.25 1.69
CA ASN A 94 -11.35 16.10 2.55
C ASN A 94 -10.01 16.51 1.92
N TYR A 95 -9.53 15.80 0.88
CA TYR A 95 -8.18 16.02 0.35
C TYR A 95 -7.96 17.39 -0.31
N MET A 96 -9.04 18.04 -0.78
CA MET A 96 -8.96 19.39 -1.36
C MET A 96 -8.70 20.47 -0.31
N GLU A 97 -9.15 20.28 0.95
CA GLU A 97 -8.80 21.18 2.06
C GLU A 97 -7.33 21.00 2.45
N SER A 98 -6.91 19.75 2.63
CA SER A 98 -5.52 19.40 2.88
C SER A 98 -5.28 17.91 2.64
N ALA A 99 -4.52 17.59 1.59
CA ALA A 99 -4.14 16.22 1.28
C ALA A 99 -3.34 15.57 2.43
N GLY A 100 -2.48 16.35 3.10
CA GLY A 100 -1.71 15.89 4.25
C GLY A 100 -2.61 15.50 5.42
N LYS A 101 -3.56 16.38 5.79
CA LYS A 101 -4.51 16.11 6.88
C LYS A 101 -5.39 14.89 6.56
N ALA A 102 -5.93 14.83 5.34
CA ALA A 102 -6.72 13.69 4.87
C ALA A 102 -5.92 12.37 4.86
N PHE A 103 -4.64 12.41 4.50
CA PHE A 103 -3.76 11.26 4.60
C PHE A 103 -3.58 10.79 6.04
N TRP A 104 -3.22 11.71 6.96
CA TRP A 104 -2.98 11.38 8.36
C TRP A 104 -4.22 10.81 9.06
N GLU A 105 -5.41 11.31 8.69
CA GLU A 105 -6.65 10.88 9.32
C GLU A 105 -7.18 9.56 8.74
N TYR A 106 -7.12 9.37 7.42
CA TYR A 106 -7.84 8.28 6.76
C TYR A 106 -6.96 7.17 6.18
N ILE A 107 -5.68 7.43 5.89
CA ILE A 107 -4.78 6.44 5.25
C ILE A 107 -3.68 5.99 6.22
N GLN A 108 -3.02 6.93 6.89
CA GLN A 108 -1.90 6.66 7.78
C GLN A 108 -2.19 5.65 8.91
N PRO A 109 -3.41 5.58 9.50
CA PRO A 109 -3.72 4.57 10.52
C PRO A 109 -3.54 3.12 10.06
N TYR A 110 -3.46 2.87 8.74
CA TYR A 110 -3.26 1.55 8.14
C TYR A 110 -1.79 1.22 7.85
N ASN A 111 -0.83 2.04 8.28
CA ASN A 111 0.60 1.89 7.96
C ASN A 111 1.20 0.51 8.26
N LYS A 112 0.70 -0.19 9.28
CA LYS A 112 1.20 -1.50 9.71
C LYS A 112 0.58 -2.69 8.99
N ASN A 113 -0.51 -2.50 8.24
CA ASN A 113 -1.23 -3.62 7.63
C ASN A 113 -0.36 -4.41 6.65
N LEU A 114 0.38 -3.70 5.80
CA LEU A 114 1.29 -4.28 4.82
C LEU A 114 2.76 -4.21 5.24
N GLY A 115 3.11 -3.31 6.17
CA GLY A 115 4.52 -3.00 6.47
C GLY A 115 5.25 -2.32 5.31
N CYS A 116 4.51 -1.73 4.38
CA CYS A 116 5.02 -1.05 3.18
C CYS A 116 4.97 0.47 3.29
N ALA A 117 4.53 1.00 4.44
CA ALA A 117 4.57 2.42 4.70
C ALA A 117 6.03 2.86 4.96
N PRO A 118 6.40 4.11 4.62
CA PRO A 118 7.69 4.65 5.00
C PRO A 118 7.75 4.88 6.51
N ASP A 119 8.96 4.79 7.06
CA ASP A 119 9.26 5.25 8.40
C ASP A 119 9.38 6.78 8.39
N PHE A 120 8.46 7.45 9.10
CA PHE A 120 8.43 8.91 9.28
C PHE A 120 9.03 9.31 10.63
#